data_AF-A0A3D4RYZ4-F1
#
_entry.id   AF-A0A3D4RYZ4-F1
#
_cell.length_a   1.000
_cell.length_b   1.000
_cell.length_c   1.000
_cell.angle_alpha   90.00
_cell.angle_beta   90.00
_cell.angle_gamma   90.00
#
_symmetry.space_group_name_H-M   'P 1'
#
loop_
_entity.id
_entity.type
_entity.pdbx_description
1 polymer ?
#
loop_
_entity_poly.entity_id
_entity_poly.type
_entity_poly.pdbx_seq_one_letter_code
_entity_poly.pdbx_strand_id
1 'polypeptide(L)'
;MPKPHAVNPDSIRSAAPAVDGMLLAFGLAVCSAHADTGPDISSSRSMTANELVSTRIDDADGFAWNSRFRARTEGGRVKIELAIELIPTAGVSSAALVRARERWRMGIEDAWGSRYGLRRGDGLVLPIEVRVRFHGPQYDHRVIVYPGRGPTHQLRWHLNDPPEIAAHEAGHMLGAYDEYPLGARDPRRPMIDPKGIMSANPVGTRVKPRHLERVRAWYAGRIDDPTVAVVPLAEASSSAPPRSR
;
A
#
# COMPACT_ATOMS: atom_id res chain seq x y z
N MET A 1 30.69 7.59 -12.69
CA MET A 1 30.49 8.06 -11.30
C MET A 1 30.23 6.83 -10.43
N PRO A 2 30.98 6.61 -9.33
CA PRO A 2 30.80 5.43 -8.48
C PRO A 2 29.50 5.50 -7.68
N LYS A 3 28.81 4.35 -7.54
CA LYS A 3 27.54 4.19 -6.81
C LYS A 3 27.77 4.45 -5.30
N PRO A 4 26.87 5.17 -4.60
CA PRO A 4 26.94 5.27 -3.15
C PRO A 4 26.51 3.94 -2.50
N HIS A 5 27.34 3.46 -1.57
CA HIS A 5 27.06 2.28 -0.75
C HIS A 5 25.90 2.55 0.20
N ALA A 6 24.91 1.66 0.20
CA ALA A 6 23.82 1.67 1.17
C ALA A 6 24.35 1.33 2.57
N VAL A 7 24.07 2.20 3.54
CA VAL A 7 24.35 1.99 4.96
C VAL A 7 23.29 1.04 5.54
N ASN A 8 23.75 -0.04 6.18
CA ASN A 8 22.92 -1.04 6.85
C ASN A 8 22.42 -0.51 8.22
N PRO A 9 21.09 -0.41 8.46
CA PRO A 9 20.56 0.11 9.72
C PRO A 9 20.42 -0.92 10.88
N ASP A 10 20.80 -2.19 10.71
CA ASP A 10 20.56 -3.22 11.74
C ASP A 10 21.67 -3.33 12.80
N SER A 11 21.82 -2.30 13.64
CA SER A 11 22.65 -2.40 14.85
C SER A 11 22.06 -1.67 16.04
N ILE A 12 20.91 -2.15 16.53
CA ILE A 12 20.51 -1.97 17.94
C ILE A 12 19.91 -3.29 18.44
N ARG A 13 20.75 -4.08 19.12
CA ARG A 13 20.33 -5.23 19.95
C ARG A 13 19.86 -4.68 21.30
N SER A 14 18.68 -5.09 21.75
CA SER A 14 18.28 -4.97 23.16
C SER A 14 17.90 -6.36 23.69
N ALA A 15 18.48 -6.69 24.84
CA ALA A 15 18.44 -7.99 25.49
C ALA A 15 17.08 -8.27 26.15
N ALA A 16 16.68 -9.54 26.17
CA ALA A 16 15.60 -10.07 26.99
C ALA A 16 16.18 -10.82 28.20
N PRO A 17 15.58 -10.72 29.40
CA PRO A 17 15.98 -11.56 30.53
C PRO A 17 15.29 -12.93 30.50
N ALA A 18 16.04 -13.93 30.96
CA ALA A 18 15.62 -15.30 31.20
C ALA A 18 14.70 -15.42 32.42
N VAL A 19 13.76 -16.35 32.37
CA VAL A 19 13.08 -16.91 33.56
C VAL A 19 13.11 -18.42 33.46
N ASP A 20 13.57 -19.02 34.56
CA ASP A 20 13.89 -20.42 34.72
C ASP A 20 12.77 -21.16 35.46
N GLY A 21 12.59 -22.43 35.08
CA GLY A 21 11.94 -23.58 35.74
C GLY A 21 10.79 -23.44 36.75
N MET A 22 9.74 -24.27 36.56
CA MET A 22 9.48 -25.39 37.48
C MET A 22 8.51 -26.42 36.86
N LEU A 23 8.92 -27.69 36.93
CA LEU A 23 8.19 -28.91 36.54
C LEU A 23 7.40 -29.46 37.74
N LEU A 24 6.24 -30.11 37.50
CA LEU A 24 5.60 -31.23 38.22
C LEU A 24 4.11 -31.29 37.79
N ALA A 25 3.38 -32.39 37.61
CA ALA A 25 3.61 -33.77 37.18
C ALA A 25 2.20 -34.43 37.02
N PHE A 26 2.15 -35.59 36.37
CA PHE A 26 1.12 -36.65 36.39
C PHE A 26 -0.30 -36.42 35.83
N GLY A 27 -0.72 -37.38 34.98
CA GLY A 27 -2.04 -38.00 35.15
C GLY A 27 -2.85 -38.32 33.89
N LEU A 28 -2.94 -39.62 33.60
CA LEU A 28 -4.04 -40.36 32.95
C LEU A 28 -4.30 -40.23 31.45
N ALA A 29 -4.22 -41.41 30.82
CA ALA A 29 -4.77 -41.74 29.52
C ALA A 29 -6.30 -41.87 29.56
N VAL A 30 -6.97 -41.40 28.51
CA VAL A 30 -8.32 -41.82 28.11
C VAL A 30 -8.32 -42.01 26.59
N CYS A 31 -8.64 -43.22 26.15
CA CYS A 31 -9.02 -43.51 24.77
C CYS A 31 -10.41 -42.94 24.48
N SER A 32 -10.60 -42.24 23.35
CA SER A 32 -11.87 -42.30 22.61
C SER A 32 -11.81 -41.65 21.23
N ALA A 33 -12.36 -42.42 20.28
CA ALA A 33 -13.12 -42.06 19.08
C ALA A 33 -12.45 -41.17 18.01
N HIS A 34 -12.22 -41.80 16.84
CA HIS A 34 -12.17 -41.13 15.55
C HIS A 34 -13.47 -40.35 15.31
N ALA A 35 -13.38 -39.02 15.40
CA ALA A 35 -14.36 -38.13 14.79
C ALA A 35 -13.87 -37.79 13.39
N ASP A 36 -14.67 -38.21 12.41
CA ASP A 36 -14.63 -37.82 11.02
C ASP A 36 -14.65 -36.28 10.93
N THR A 37 -13.50 -35.69 10.61
CA THR A 37 -13.35 -34.24 10.43
C THR A 37 -13.66 -33.93 8.97
N GLY A 38 -14.95 -33.73 8.69
CA GLY A 38 -15.37 -33.05 7.47
C GLY A 38 -14.61 -31.73 7.31
N PRO A 39 -14.42 -31.24 6.07
CA PRO A 39 -13.64 -30.04 5.83
C PRO A 39 -14.23 -28.87 6.63
N ASP A 40 -13.36 -28.23 7.41
CA ASP A 40 -13.66 -27.03 8.18
C ASP A 40 -13.94 -25.86 7.23
N ILE A 41 -15.19 -25.71 6.81
CA ILE A 41 -15.67 -24.61 5.96
C ILE A 41 -16.12 -23.44 6.85
N SER A 42 -15.26 -22.85 7.67
CA SER A 42 -15.49 -21.48 8.17
C SER A 42 -14.30 -20.87 8.89
N SER A 43 -13.35 -20.35 8.10
CA SER A 43 -12.63 -19.16 8.50
C SER A 43 -12.95 -18.03 7.53
N SER A 44 -14.19 -17.53 7.59
CA SER A 44 -14.54 -16.27 6.93
C SER A 44 -13.83 -15.14 7.69
N ARG A 45 -12.59 -14.85 7.29
CA ARG A 45 -11.79 -13.76 7.86
C ARG A 45 -12.57 -12.46 7.66
N SER A 46 -12.99 -11.83 8.76
CA SER A 46 -13.79 -10.60 8.69
C SER A 46 -13.04 -9.53 7.88
N MET A 47 -13.60 -9.15 6.73
CA MET A 47 -13.01 -8.14 5.85
C MET A 47 -13.19 -6.72 6.38
N THR A 48 -13.89 -6.53 7.49
CA THR A 48 -14.08 -5.21 8.11
C THR A 48 -12.90 -4.80 8.99
N ALA A 49 -12.04 -5.75 9.39
CA ALA A 49 -10.85 -5.45 10.18
C ALA A 49 -9.83 -4.65 9.36
N ASN A 50 -9.23 -3.64 9.99
CA ASN A 50 -8.20 -2.80 9.37
C ASN A 50 -6.85 -3.55 9.34
N GLU A 51 -6.60 -4.28 8.26
CA GLU A 51 -5.44 -5.17 8.13
C GLU A 51 -4.22 -4.42 7.58
N LEU A 52 -3.04 -4.62 8.18
CA LEU A 52 -1.79 -4.16 7.61
C LEU A 52 -1.34 -5.11 6.48
N VAL A 53 -1.31 -4.59 5.25
CA VAL A 53 -0.71 -5.24 4.09
C VAL A 53 0.72 -4.75 3.96
N SER A 54 1.70 -5.65 4.07
CA SER A 54 3.12 -5.30 4.05
C SER A 54 3.92 -6.28 3.20
N THR A 55 4.88 -5.77 2.43
CA THR A 55 5.94 -6.58 1.81
C THR A 55 7.16 -5.75 1.52
N ARG A 56 8.29 -6.43 1.38
CA ARG A 56 9.46 -5.91 0.70
C ARG A 56 9.31 -6.17 -0.79
N ILE A 57 9.56 -5.16 -1.60
CA ILE A 57 9.63 -5.26 -3.05
C ILE A 57 11.09 -5.07 -3.45
N ASP A 58 11.59 -5.99 -4.24
CA ASP A 58 12.92 -5.93 -4.85
C ASP A 58 12.72 -5.84 -6.37
N ASP A 59 13.55 -5.04 -7.03
CA ASP A 59 13.45 -4.75 -8.45
C ASP A 59 14.59 -5.41 -9.26
N ALA A 60 14.61 -5.24 -10.59
CA ALA A 60 15.68 -5.79 -11.43
C ALA A 60 17.01 -5.01 -11.34
N ASP A 61 16.96 -3.73 -11.02
CA ASP A 61 18.10 -2.81 -11.07
C ASP A 61 18.81 -2.67 -9.68
N GLY A 62 18.38 -3.45 -8.68
CA GLY A 62 18.95 -3.53 -7.33
C GLY A 62 18.32 -2.56 -6.32
N PHE A 63 17.25 -1.87 -6.69
CA PHE A 63 16.39 -1.12 -5.79
C PHE A 63 15.51 -2.07 -4.97
N ALA A 64 15.21 -1.63 -3.76
CA ALA A 64 14.24 -2.30 -2.92
C ALA A 64 13.55 -1.30 -1.99
N TRP A 65 12.29 -1.54 -1.73
CA TRP A 65 11.49 -0.71 -0.83
C TRP A 65 10.44 -1.53 -0.09
N ASN A 66 9.83 -0.92 0.91
CA ASN A 66 8.74 -1.54 1.65
C ASN A 66 7.40 -0.93 1.19
N SER A 67 6.53 -1.77 0.64
CA SER A 67 5.12 -1.42 0.44
C SER A 67 4.35 -1.77 1.70
N ARG A 68 3.66 -0.77 2.27
CA ARG A 68 2.88 -0.92 3.51
C ARG A 68 1.63 -0.06 3.44
N PHE A 69 0.46 -0.63 3.65
CA PHE A 69 -0.79 0.12 3.75
C PHE A 69 -1.79 -0.66 4.60
N ARG A 70 -2.77 0.02 5.19
CA ARG A 70 -3.88 -0.66 5.83
C ARG A 70 -5.05 -0.78 4.87
N ALA A 71 -5.69 -1.94 4.84
CA ALA A 71 -6.81 -2.23 3.96
C ALA A 71 -7.98 -2.82 4.75
N ARG A 72 -9.19 -2.42 4.38
CA ARG A 72 -10.45 -3.01 4.88
C ARG A 72 -11.56 -2.85 3.85
N THR A 73 -12.59 -3.67 3.98
CA THR A 73 -13.84 -3.54 3.24
C THR A 73 -14.91 -2.99 4.17
N GLU A 74 -15.50 -1.85 3.83
CA GLU A 74 -16.48 -1.17 4.67
C GLU A 74 -17.47 -0.40 3.80
N GLY A 75 -18.78 -0.60 4.02
CA GLY A 75 -19.83 0.14 3.29
C GLY A 75 -19.81 -0.09 1.78
N GLY A 76 -19.49 -1.30 1.32
CA GLY A 76 -19.43 -1.62 -0.12
C GLY A 76 -18.20 -1.07 -0.84
N ARG A 77 -17.13 -0.74 -0.11
CA ARG A 77 -15.91 -0.13 -0.64
C ARG A 77 -14.68 -0.81 -0.09
N VAL A 78 -13.60 -0.77 -0.87
CA VAL A 78 -12.26 -1.13 -0.40
C VAL A 78 -11.56 0.15 0.04
N LYS A 79 -11.34 0.29 1.35
CA LYS A 79 -10.69 1.45 1.95
C LYS A 79 -9.24 1.15 2.24
N ILE A 80 -8.37 2.01 1.73
CA ILE A 80 -6.92 1.97 1.89
C ILE A 80 -6.47 3.19 2.69
N GLU A 81 -5.68 2.96 3.72
CA GLU A 81 -5.03 4.02 4.50
C GLU A 81 -3.51 3.94 4.35
N LEU A 82 -2.90 5.07 3.98
CA LEU A 82 -1.47 5.31 4.07
C LEU A 82 -1.19 6.17 5.30
N ALA A 83 -0.56 5.58 6.32
CA ALA A 83 -0.14 6.30 7.52
C ALA A 83 1.33 6.70 7.39
N ILE A 84 1.59 8.00 7.26
CA ILE A 84 2.91 8.55 6.94
C ILE A 84 3.35 9.53 8.03
N GLU A 85 4.47 9.25 8.67
CA GLU A 85 5.14 10.21 9.55
C GLU A 85 5.96 11.19 8.70
N LEU A 86 5.72 12.49 8.84
CA LEU A 86 6.54 13.53 8.20
C LEU A 86 7.56 14.06 9.21
N ILE A 87 8.84 13.89 8.91
CA ILE A 87 9.97 14.28 9.77
C ILE A 87 10.66 15.49 9.15
N PRO A 88 10.35 16.73 9.59
CA PRO A 88 10.97 17.92 9.04
C PRO A 88 12.46 17.99 9.39
N THR A 89 13.28 18.38 8.42
CA THR A 89 14.68 18.75 8.65
C THR A 89 14.84 20.22 9.02
N ALA A 90 16.07 20.64 9.36
CA ALA A 90 16.39 22.04 9.60
C ALA A 90 15.98 22.92 8.40
N GLY A 91 15.34 24.06 8.68
CA GLY A 91 14.82 24.97 7.67
C GLY A 91 13.38 24.69 7.22
N VAL A 92 12.77 23.58 7.64
CA VAL A 92 11.33 23.32 7.43
C VAL A 92 10.51 23.90 8.58
N SER A 93 9.85 25.03 8.35
CA SER A 93 8.93 25.59 9.35
C SER A 93 7.64 24.79 9.46
N SER A 94 7.03 24.76 10.65
CA SER A 94 5.74 24.08 10.88
C SER A 94 4.64 24.60 9.94
N ALA A 95 4.59 25.91 9.69
CA ALA A 95 3.61 26.51 8.78
C ALA A 95 3.79 26.04 7.33
N ALA A 96 5.05 25.91 6.86
CA ALA A 96 5.32 25.38 5.53
C ALA A 96 4.95 23.89 5.42
N LEU A 97 5.27 23.10 6.46
CA LEU A 97 4.92 21.69 6.52
C LEU A 97 3.40 21.47 6.49
N VAL A 98 2.62 22.28 7.22
CA VAL A 98 1.15 22.19 7.22
C VAL A 98 0.57 22.42 5.81
N ARG A 99 1.06 23.44 5.09
CA ARG A 99 0.63 23.71 3.71
C ARG A 99 1.03 22.59 2.75
N ALA A 100 2.26 22.10 2.87
CA ALA A 100 2.76 21.01 2.04
C ALA A 100 1.94 19.72 2.27
N ARG A 101 1.70 19.37 3.54
CA ARG A 101 0.91 18.23 3.97
C ARG A 101 -0.49 18.23 3.35
N GLU A 102 -1.20 19.34 3.40
CA GLU A 102 -2.56 19.41 2.85
C GLU A 102 -2.58 19.25 1.33
N ARG A 103 -1.65 19.93 0.64
CA ARG A 103 -1.49 19.79 -0.81
C ARG A 103 -1.15 18.36 -1.23
N TRP A 104 -0.21 17.71 -0.54
CA TRP A 104 0.17 16.32 -0.83
C TRP A 104 -0.97 15.35 -0.52
N ARG A 105 -1.69 15.56 0.59
CA ARG A 105 -2.87 14.76 0.94
C ARG A 105 -3.89 14.79 -0.20
N MET A 106 -4.28 15.98 -0.64
CA MET A 106 -5.23 16.14 -1.74
C MET A 106 -4.71 15.52 -3.04
N GLY A 107 -3.43 15.72 -3.37
CA GLY A 107 -2.81 15.14 -4.56
C GLY A 107 -2.83 13.62 -4.58
N ILE A 108 -2.46 12.98 -3.47
CA ILE A 108 -2.46 11.52 -3.34
C ILE A 108 -3.91 11.00 -3.39
N GLU A 109 -4.81 11.58 -2.60
CA GLU A 109 -6.21 11.12 -2.55
C GLU A 109 -6.94 11.30 -3.88
N ASP A 110 -6.69 12.40 -4.62
CA ASP A 110 -7.27 12.63 -5.94
C ASP A 110 -6.68 11.69 -7.01
N ALA A 111 -5.37 11.42 -6.97
CA ALA A 111 -4.74 10.52 -7.93
C ALA A 111 -5.25 9.08 -7.77
N TRP A 112 -5.29 8.58 -6.53
CA TRP A 112 -5.48 7.15 -6.23
C TRP A 112 -6.89 6.78 -5.78
N GLY A 113 -7.66 7.71 -5.21
CA GLY A 113 -8.99 7.45 -4.69
C GLY A 113 -10.10 7.59 -5.74
N SER A 114 -11.15 6.76 -5.63
CA SER A 114 -12.43 6.89 -6.34
C SER A 114 -12.34 7.00 -7.88
N ARG A 115 -11.24 6.53 -8.49
CA ARG A 115 -11.10 6.40 -9.96
C ARG A 115 -11.27 4.96 -10.45
N TYR A 116 -10.95 4.01 -9.59
CA TYR A 116 -10.97 2.58 -9.88
C TYR A 116 -11.76 1.80 -8.83
N GLY A 117 -12.26 0.64 -9.24
CA GLY A 117 -12.92 -0.33 -8.37
C GLY A 117 -12.39 -1.74 -8.61
N LEU A 118 -12.71 -2.63 -7.70
CA LEU A 118 -12.47 -4.07 -7.83
C LEU A 118 -13.76 -4.74 -8.30
N ARG A 119 -13.75 -5.27 -9.53
CA ARG A 119 -14.84 -6.06 -10.10
C ARG A 119 -14.63 -7.53 -9.78
N ARG A 120 -15.60 -8.17 -9.14
CA ARG A 120 -15.64 -9.60 -8.83
C ARG A 120 -16.17 -10.42 -10.01
N GLY A 121 -16.06 -11.75 -9.92
CA GLY A 121 -16.62 -12.66 -10.92
C GLY A 121 -18.15 -12.57 -11.09
N ASP A 122 -18.86 -12.16 -10.03
CA ASP A 122 -20.31 -11.90 -10.06
C ASP A 122 -20.69 -10.52 -10.65
N GLY A 123 -19.71 -9.74 -11.09
CA GLY A 123 -19.90 -8.41 -11.68
C GLY A 123 -20.01 -7.28 -10.67
N LEU A 124 -20.07 -7.54 -9.36
CA LEU A 124 -20.07 -6.50 -8.34
C LEU A 124 -18.76 -5.70 -8.39
N VAL A 125 -18.88 -4.37 -8.42
CA VAL A 125 -17.73 -3.44 -8.40
C VAL A 125 -17.70 -2.70 -7.07
N LEU A 126 -16.61 -2.88 -6.31
CA LEU A 126 -16.35 -2.13 -5.08
C LEU A 126 -15.38 -0.98 -5.37
N PRO A 127 -15.77 0.30 -5.19
CA PRO A 127 -14.86 1.42 -5.31
C PRO A 127 -13.65 1.31 -4.38
N ILE A 128 -12.48 1.68 -4.88
CA ILE A 128 -11.27 1.83 -4.06
C ILE A 128 -11.18 3.26 -3.56
N GLU A 129 -11.12 3.43 -2.24
CA GLU A 129 -10.90 4.72 -1.59
C GLU A 129 -9.52 4.73 -0.94
N VAL A 130 -8.68 5.68 -1.34
CA VAL A 130 -7.37 5.90 -0.71
C VAL A 130 -7.45 7.13 0.18
N ARG A 131 -6.96 6.99 1.41
CA ARG A 131 -6.82 8.07 2.39
C ARG A 131 -5.40 8.16 2.90
N VAL A 132 -4.91 9.37 3.12
CA VAL A 132 -3.59 9.61 3.67
C VAL A 132 -3.71 10.26 5.03
N ARG A 133 -3.03 9.68 6.01
CA ARG A 133 -2.98 10.18 7.38
C ARG A 133 -1.56 10.55 7.75
N PHE A 134 -1.38 11.82 8.10
CA PHE A 134 -0.09 12.43 8.48
C PHE A 134 0.02 12.75 9.99
N HIS A 135 -0.88 12.18 10.81
CA HIS A 135 -0.94 12.39 12.25
C HIS A 135 -1.44 11.13 12.95
N GLY A 136 -1.10 10.94 14.22
CA GLY A 136 -1.58 9.84 15.04
C GLY A 136 -0.45 9.04 15.69
N PRO A 137 -0.80 7.98 16.46
CA PRO A 137 0.16 7.26 17.27
C PRO A 137 0.98 6.21 16.50
N GLN A 138 0.50 5.80 15.31
CA GLN A 138 1.13 4.76 14.52
C GLN A 138 1.24 5.15 13.05
N TYR A 139 2.40 4.90 12.47
CA TYR A 139 2.75 5.14 11.07
C TYR A 139 3.33 3.88 10.43
N ASP A 140 3.11 3.72 9.13
CA ASP A 140 3.68 2.62 8.34
C ASP A 140 4.88 3.07 7.51
N HIS A 141 4.97 4.37 7.25
CA HIS A 141 6.07 5.02 6.53
C HIS A 141 6.61 6.21 7.31
N ARG A 142 7.88 6.50 7.11
CA ARG A 142 8.57 7.68 7.65
C ARG A 142 9.23 8.41 6.51
N VAL A 143 8.88 9.68 6.31
CA VAL A 143 9.36 10.51 5.21
C VAL A 143 10.10 11.69 5.80
N ILE A 144 11.37 11.84 5.41
CA ILE A 144 12.17 13.00 5.78
C ILE A 144 11.83 14.14 4.81
N VAL A 145 11.45 15.30 5.37
CA VAL A 145 11.04 16.47 4.60
C VAL A 145 12.15 17.52 4.59
N TYR A 146 12.59 17.89 3.39
CA TYR A 146 13.62 18.90 3.14
C TYR A 146 13.02 20.22 2.64
N PRO A 147 13.69 21.37 2.86
CA PRO A 147 13.29 22.63 2.24
C PRO A 147 13.55 22.60 0.72
N GLY A 148 12.92 23.50 -0.03
CA GLY A 148 13.23 23.72 -1.45
C GLY A 148 12.76 22.60 -2.38
N ARG A 149 13.60 22.26 -3.37
CA ARG A 149 13.42 21.18 -4.37
C ARG A 149 14.65 20.27 -4.36
N GLY A 150 14.49 19.01 -4.73
CA GLY A 150 15.61 18.08 -4.88
C GLY A 150 15.13 16.72 -5.41
N PRO A 151 16.02 15.71 -5.47
CA PRO A 151 15.64 14.35 -5.82
C PRO A 151 14.69 13.77 -4.78
N THR A 152 13.46 13.46 -5.20
CA THR A 152 12.41 12.92 -4.35
C THR A 152 12.29 11.41 -4.56
N HIS A 153 12.00 10.69 -3.48
CA HIS A 153 11.73 9.26 -3.47
C HIS A 153 10.88 8.92 -2.22
N GLN A 154 10.45 7.67 -2.07
CA GLN A 154 9.47 7.25 -1.05
C GLN A 154 9.79 7.68 0.40
N LEU A 155 11.08 7.86 0.74
CA LEU A 155 11.53 8.20 2.10
C LEU A 155 11.98 9.66 2.23
N ARG A 156 11.96 10.44 1.15
CA ARG A 156 12.51 11.80 1.08
C ARG A 156 11.68 12.69 0.18
N TRP A 157 11.01 13.68 0.76
CA TRP A 157 10.21 14.66 0.04
C TRP A 157 10.74 16.07 0.28
N HIS A 158 10.39 17.01 -0.60
CA HIS A 158 10.79 18.41 -0.52
C HIS A 158 9.57 19.33 -0.47
N LEU A 159 9.62 20.41 0.32
CA LEU A 159 8.49 21.33 0.49
C LEU A 159 7.90 21.85 -0.83
N ASN A 160 8.69 21.99 -1.90
CA ASN A 160 8.21 22.46 -3.19
C ASN A 160 7.78 21.35 -4.16
N ASP A 161 7.76 20.08 -3.72
CA ASP A 161 7.28 18.97 -4.53
C ASP A 161 5.81 19.18 -4.89
N PRO A 162 5.45 19.05 -6.18
CA PRO A 162 4.07 19.13 -6.60
C PRO A 162 3.27 17.92 -6.09
N PRO A 163 1.93 18.03 -5.99
CA PRO A 163 1.08 16.95 -5.49
C PRO A 163 1.25 15.63 -6.26
N GLU A 164 1.52 15.68 -7.56
CA GLU A 164 1.70 14.52 -8.43
C GLU A 164 2.98 13.74 -8.11
N ILE A 165 4.04 14.41 -7.66
CA ILE A 165 5.27 13.76 -7.21
C ILE A 165 4.99 13.03 -5.88
N ALA A 166 4.31 13.66 -4.92
CA ALA A 166 3.89 12.96 -3.70
C ALA A 166 2.95 11.78 -3.99
N ALA A 167 2.09 11.90 -5.01
CA ALA A 167 1.24 10.81 -5.48
C ALA A 167 2.04 9.67 -6.12
N HIS A 168 3.09 9.96 -6.89
CA HIS A 168 4.02 8.97 -7.40
C HIS A 168 4.67 8.18 -6.25
N GLU A 169 5.22 8.87 -5.26
CA GLU A 169 5.85 8.22 -4.10
C GLU A 169 4.88 7.39 -3.27
N ALA A 170 3.63 7.84 -3.14
CA ALA A 170 2.57 7.05 -2.52
C ALA A 170 2.25 5.78 -3.33
N GLY A 171 2.45 5.78 -4.64
CA GLY A 171 2.36 4.59 -5.48
C GLY A 171 3.32 3.49 -5.05
N HIS A 172 4.58 3.83 -4.73
CA HIS A 172 5.53 2.87 -4.16
C HIS A 172 5.07 2.32 -2.81
N MET A 173 4.48 3.17 -1.95
CA MET A 173 3.90 2.73 -0.68
C MET A 173 2.77 1.70 -0.89
N LEU A 174 1.98 1.84 -1.95
CA LEU A 174 0.96 0.89 -2.40
C LEU A 174 1.53 -0.34 -3.13
N GLY A 175 2.79 -0.29 -3.53
CA GLY A 175 3.53 -1.38 -4.16
C GLY A 175 3.63 -1.30 -5.69
N ALA A 176 3.39 -0.13 -6.27
CA ALA A 176 3.61 0.10 -7.69
C ALA A 176 5.10 0.26 -8.02
N TYR A 177 5.51 -0.31 -9.15
CA TYR A 177 6.85 -0.14 -9.75
C TYR A 177 6.89 1.12 -10.60
N ASP A 178 8.10 1.61 -10.85
CA ASP A 178 8.37 2.67 -11.81
C ASP A 178 8.16 2.23 -13.26
N GLU A 179 7.84 3.22 -14.09
CA GLU A 179 7.51 3.07 -15.51
C GLU A 179 8.40 3.95 -16.39
N TYR A 180 9.65 4.12 -15.98
CA TYR A 180 10.66 4.88 -16.71
C TYR A 180 12.05 4.23 -16.61
N PRO A 181 12.97 4.49 -17.56
CA PRO A 181 14.33 3.97 -17.48
C PRO A 181 15.04 4.38 -16.20
N LEU A 182 15.80 3.45 -15.60
CA LEU A 182 16.56 3.64 -14.35
C LEU A 182 15.71 3.82 -13.08
N GLY A 183 14.38 3.75 -13.18
CA GLY A 183 13.50 3.63 -12.02
C GLY A 183 13.47 2.22 -11.45
N ALA A 184 12.79 2.06 -10.32
CA ALA A 184 12.55 0.78 -9.64
C ALA A 184 11.51 -0.07 -10.39
N ARG A 185 11.92 -0.75 -11.47
CA ARG A 185 11.02 -1.39 -12.45
C ARG A 185 10.69 -2.84 -12.07
N ASP A 186 9.50 -3.30 -12.48
CA ASP A 186 9.09 -4.69 -12.28
C ASP A 186 10.08 -5.65 -12.98
N PRO A 187 10.77 -6.54 -12.23
CA PRO A 187 11.76 -7.44 -12.80
C PRO A 187 11.16 -8.51 -13.72
N ARG A 188 9.88 -8.83 -13.53
CA ARG A 188 9.17 -9.87 -14.28
C ARG A 188 8.48 -9.28 -15.51
N ARG A 189 8.03 -8.03 -15.41
CA ARG A 189 7.26 -7.34 -16.46
C ARG A 189 7.68 -5.87 -16.58
N PRO A 190 8.94 -5.58 -16.95
CA PRO A 190 9.41 -4.21 -17.04
C PRO A 190 8.59 -3.45 -18.08
N MET A 191 8.20 -2.23 -17.74
CA MET A 191 7.34 -1.40 -18.56
C MET A 191 7.79 0.04 -18.50
N ILE A 192 7.62 0.74 -19.62
CA ILE A 192 7.82 2.18 -19.72
C ILE A 192 6.53 2.78 -20.24
N ASP A 193 5.89 3.63 -19.44
CA ASP A 193 4.66 4.32 -19.81
C ASP A 193 4.75 5.79 -19.35
N PRO A 194 5.08 6.74 -20.25
CA PRO A 194 5.19 8.14 -19.89
C PRO A 194 3.84 8.79 -19.54
N LYS A 195 2.72 8.08 -19.69
CA LYS A 195 1.37 8.57 -19.35
C LYS A 195 0.88 8.03 -18.00
N GLY A 196 1.68 7.21 -17.33
CA GLY A 196 1.41 6.70 -15.98
C GLY A 196 1.88 7.66 -14.88
N ILE A 197 1.19 7.64 -13.73
CA ILE A 197 1.67 8.33 -12.52
C ILE A 197 3.03 7.81 -12.06
N MET A 198 3.36 6.57 -12.40
CA MET A 198 4.65 5.95 -12.09
C MET A 198 5.74 6.27 -13.12
N SER A 199 5.54 7.28 -13.99
CA SER A 199 6.57 7.73 -14.94
C SER A 199 7.56 8.71 -14.29
N ALA A 200 8.67 9.01 -15.00
CA ALA A 200 9.69 9.96 -14.54
C ALA A 200 9.17 11.39 -14.35
N ASN A 201 8.06 11.75 -14.99
CA ASN A 201 7.40 13.04 -14.83
C ASN A 201 5.90 12.82 -14.61
N PRO A 202 5.45 12.69 -13.34
CA PRO A 202 4.06 12.40 -13.02
C PRO A 202 3.11 13.57 -13.24
N VAL A 203 3.61 14.76 -13.58
CA VAL A 203 2.75 15.94 -13.74
C VAL A 203 1.81 15.77 -14.93
N GLY A 204 0.50 15.81 -14.67
CA GLY A 204 -0.55 15.64 -15.69
C GLY A 204 -0.76 14.20 -16.15
N THR A 205 -0.11 13.21 -15.53
CA THR A 205 -0.30 11.79 -15.84
C THR A 205 -1.39 11.17 -14.96
N ARG A 206 -1.64 9.86 -15.10
CA ARG A 206 -2.75 9.19 -14.42
C ARG A 206 -2.35 7.85 -13.81
N VAL A 207 -2.95 7.51 -12.68
CA VAL A 207 -2.95 6.13 -12.16
C VAL A 207 -3.54 5.19 -13.21
N LYS A 208 -3.01 3.97 -13.29
CA LYS A 208 -3.44 2.89 -14.20
C LYS A 208 -3.83 1.66 -13.38
N PRO A 209 -4.70 0.76 -13.90
CA PRO A 209 -5.18 -0.42 -13.16
C PRO A 209 -4.08 -1.26 -12.51
N ARG A 210 -2.99 -1.49 -13.24
CA ARG A 210 -1.80 -2.23 -12.80
C ARG A 210 -1.10 -1.65 -11.57
N HIS A 211 -1.22 -0.36 -11.30
CA HIS A 211 -0.65 0.27 -10.11
C HIS A 211 -1.37 -0.15 -8.83
N LEU A 212 -2.57 -0.72 -8.94
CA LEU A 212 -3.40 -1.20 -7.84
C LEU A 212 -3.39 -2.73 -7.72
N GLU A 213 -2.46 -3.41 -8.39
CA GLU A 213 -2.39 -4.88 -8.41
C GLU A 213 -2.24 -5.47 -7.01
N ARG A 214 -1.53 -4.79 -6.12
CA ARG A 214 -1.36 -5.25 -4.74
C ARG A 214 -2.65 -5.13 -3.91
N VAL A 215 -3.43 -4.08 -4.13
CA VAL A 215 -4.77 -3.90 -3.52
C VAL A 215 -5.72 -4.97 -4.04
N ARG A 216 -5.69 -5.22 -5.36
CA ARG A 216 -6.45 -6.29 -6.03
C ARG A 216 -6.11 -7.66 -5.43
N ALA A 217 -4.82 -8.00 -5.35
CA ALA A 217 -4.34 -9.28 -4.84
C ALA A 217 -4.72 -9.50 -3.37
N TRP A 218 -4.62 -8.45 -2.53
CA TRP A 218 -5.12 -8.51 -1.16
C TRP A 218 -6.61 -8.88 -1.15
N TYR A 219 -7.46 -8.13 -1.84
CA TYR A 219 -8.91 -8.36 -1.83
C TYR A 219 -9.29 -9.73 -2.41
N ALA A 220 -8.74 -10.09 -3.57
CA ALA A 220 -8.93 -11.37 -4.25
C ALA A 220 -8.65 -12.55 -3.31
N GLY A 221 -7.52 -12.51 -2.58
CA GLY A 221 -7.16 -13.56 -1.64
C GLY A 221 -8.02 -13.61 -0.37
N ARG A 222 -8.86 -12.60 -0.07
CA ARG A 222 -9.81 -12.65 1.06
C ARG A 222 -11.14 -13.27 0.65
N ILE A 223 -11.57 -13.05 -0.59
CA ILE A 223 -12.81 -13.61 -1.12
C ILE A 223 -12.59 -14.91 -1.91
N ASP A 224 -11.36 -15.41 -1.97
CA ASP A 224 -10.94 -16.57 -2.77
C ASP A 224 -11.41 -16.48 -4.24
N ASP A 225 -11.32 -15.28 -4.82
CA ASP A 225 -11.74 -15.01 -6.19
C ASP A 225 -10.54 -14.49 -7.01
N PRO A 226 -9.86 -15.37 -7.77
CA PRO A 226 -8.74 -14.96 -8.60
C PRO A 226 -9.16 -14.09 -9.78
N THR A 227 -10.47 -14.04 -10.11
CA THR A 227 -11.01 -13.30 -11.26
C THR A 227 -11.21 -11.82 -10.97
N VAL A 228 -11.01 -11.38 -9.72
CA VAL A 228 -11.09 -9.96 -9.36
C VAL A 228 -10.18 -9.13 -10.26
N ALA A 229 -10.75 -8.10 -10.88
CA ALA A 229 -10.06 -7.18 -11.77
C ALA A 229 -10.17 -5.73 -11.27
N VAL A 230 -9.11 -4.95 -11.49
CA VAL A 230 -9.17 -3.49 -11.30
C VAL A 230 -9.81 -2.87 -12.54
N VAL A 231 -10.91 -2.12 -12.37
CA VAL A 231 -11.67 -1.50 -13.46
C VAL A 231 -11.87 0.01 -13.22
N PRO A 232 -11.90 0.85 -14.26
CA PRO A 232 -12.28 2.26 -14.13
C PRO A 232 -13.73 2.40 -13.64
N LEU A 233 -13.99 3.28 -12.67
CA LEU A 233 -15.35 3.49 -12.16
C LEU A 233 -16.25 4.23 -13.16
N ALA A 234 -15.68 5.09 -14.01
CA ALA A 234 -16.42 5.77 -15.07
C ALA A 234 -17.09 4.79 -16.05
N GLU A 235 -16.43 3.66 -16.30
CA GLU A 235 -16.95 2.61 -17.19
C GLU A 235 -18.00 1.75 -16.47
N ALA A 236 -17.81 1.47 -15.18
CA ALA A 236 -18.71 0.63 -14.37
C ALA A 236 -20.14 1.21 -14.23
N SER A 237 -20.30 2.54 -14.29
CA SER A 237 -21.64 3.16 -14.28
C SER A 237 -22.42 3.01 -15.59
N SER A 238 -21.74 2.70 -16.70
CA SER A 238 -22.38 2.57 -18.02
C SER A 238 -22.94 1.17 -18.33
N SER A 239 -22.57 0.15 -17.55
CA SER A 239 -22.97 -1.24 -17.78
C SER A 239 -24.20 -1.68 -16.98
N ALA A 240 -24.92 -0.77 -16.33
CA ALA A 240 -26.19 -1.12 -15.69
C ALA A 240 -27.21 -1.48 -16.78
N PRO A 241 -27.85 -2.66 -16.73
CA PRO A 241 -28.85 -3.05 -17.71
C PRO A 241 -29.97 -1.99 -17.75
N PRO A 242 -30.56 -1.72 -18.93
CA PRO A 242 -31.67 -0.79 -19.04
C PRO A 242 -32.78 -1.25 -18.08
N ARG A 243 -33.21 -0.37 -17.18
CA ARG A 243 -34.36 -0.65 -16.31
C ARG A 243 -35.56 -0.88 -17.22
N SER A 244 -36.06 -2.11 -17.27
CA SER A 244 -37.34 -2.43 -17.91
C SER A 244 -38.40 -1.57 -17.23
N ARG A 245 -39.05 -0.72 -18.02
CA ARG A 245 -40.22 0.07 -17.62
C ARG A 245 -41.44 -0.83 -17.53
#